data_AF-A0A1V4Z6L6-F1
#
_entry.id   AF-A0A1V4Z6L6-F1
#
_cell.length_a   1.000
_cell.length_b   1.000
_cell.length_c   1.000
_cell.angle_alpha   90.00
_cell.angle_beta   90.00
_cell.angle_gamma   90.00
#
_symmetry.space_group_name_H-M   'P 1'
#
loop_
_entity.id
_entity.type
_entity.pdbx_description
1 polymer ?
#
loop_
_entity_poly.entity_id
_entity_poly.type
_entity_poly.pdbx_seq_one_letter_code
_entity_poly.pdbx_strand_id
1 'polypeptide(L)'
;MDLSDGRPVAESSAAVADLLKDYGQQFKGCIYVYRQEQGPGSTGFILLDNGTVLAAALSSQGIRLNQLDALQRMLALEGVSSKIVELSDEEIRTVLRENPETAINAAPEAPGKPAPAIAKEKAEYDHILTLLTSLPGVTAAALVADGLPVFQHGNADFEHIAAATEDVVRAGSRIARELQMGPTDQIILETPDYKTIIAPVSDMFLCVLAKGDTNLGLIRLNIKNTQTTCKNGK
;
A
#
# COMPACT_ATOMS: atom_id res chain seq x y z
N MET A 1 -5.18 16.01 -8.58
CA MET A 1 -5.08 16.55 -7.22
C MET A 1 -3.85 17.43 -7.22
N ASP A 2 -4.05 18.75 -7.21
CA ASP A 2 -2.94 19.72 -7.20
C ASP A 2 -2.87 20.26 -5.77
N LEU A 3 -1.69 20.16 -5.15
CA LEU A 3 -1.49 20.42 -3.71
C LEU A 3 -0.99 21.83 -3.42
N SER A 4 -0.36 22.45 -4.41
CA SER A 4 0.06 23.84 -4.43
C SER A 4 0.19 24.27 -5.88
N ASP A 5 -0.19 25.51 -6.17
CA ASP A 5 -0.03 26.11 -7.50
C ASP A 5 1.44 26.37 -7.85
N GLY A 6 2.31 26.56 -6.84
CA GLY A 6 3.76 26.79 -6.93
C GLY A 6 4.22 27.63 -8.12
N ARG A 7 5.48 27.47 -8.56
CA ARG A 7 5.95 28.06 -9.82
C ARG A 7 6.01 26.99 -10.92
N PRO A 8 5.21 27.08 -11.99
CA PRO A 8 5.25 26.09 -13.07
C PRO A 8 6.61 26.14 -13.78
N VAL A 9 7.21 24.97 -13.98
CA VAL A 9 8.52 24.81 -14.62
C VAL A 9 8.36 24.20 -16.01
N ALA A 10 7.58 23.13 -16.13
CA ALA A 10 7.39 22.41 -17.37
C ALA A 10 6.13 21.53 -17.35
N GLU A 11 5.68 21.15 -18.54
CA GLU A 11 4.74 20.06 -18.77
C GLU A 11 5.43 19.01 -19.64
N SER A 12 5.17 17.73 -19.37
CA SER A 12 5.82 16.63 -20.09
C SER A 12 4.89 15.43 -20.24
N SER A 13 5.13 14.64 -21.28
CA SER A 13 4.48 13.33 -21.50
C SER A 13 5.46 12.16 -21.34
N ALA A 14 6.66 12.44 -20.82
CA ALA A 14 7.67 11.42 -20.55
C ALA A 14 7.22 10.51 -19.39
N ALA A 15 7.81 9.32 -19.34
CA ALA A 15 7.61 8.39 -18.23
C ALA A 15 8.10 9.02 -16.91
N VAL A 16 7.42 8.72 -15.80
CA VAL A 16 7.76 9.24 -14.47
C VAL A 16 9.21 8.90 -14.09
N ALA A 17 9.69 7.72 -14.47
CA ALA A 17 11.07 7.29 -14.24
C ALA A 17 12.10 8.21 -14.92
N ASP A 18 11.80 8.72 -16.10
CA ASP A 18 12.71 9.61 -16.84
C ASP A 18 12.64 11.03 -16.30
N LEU A 19 11.44 11.49 -15.91
CA LEU A 19 11.31 12.77 -15.18
C LEU A 19 12.12 12.76 -13.89
N LEU A 20 12.07 11.69 -13.09
CA LEU A 20 12.88 11.59 -11.88
C LEU A 20 14.39 11.58 -12.16
N LYS A 21 14.84 11.09 -13.32
CA LYS A 21 16.26 11.20 -13.72
C LYS A 21 16.61 12.63 -14.14
N ASP A 22 15.77 13.26 -14.94
CA ASP A 22 15.99 14.60 -15.50
C ASP A 22 15.98 15.68 -14.41
N TYR A 23 15.14 15.52 -13.39
CA TYR A 23 15.01 16.42 -12.25
C TYR A 23 15.81 15.95 -11.01
N GLY A 24 16.43 14.77 -11.06
CA GLY A 24 16.87 14.00 -9.88
C GLY A 24 18.07 14.49 -9.09
N GLN A 25 18.74 15.59 -9.45
CA GLN A 25 19.93 16.04 -8.71
C GLN A 25 19.81 17.40 -8.04
N GLN A 26 18.94 18.30 -8.51
CA GLN A 26 18.85 19.67 -7.97
C GLN A 26 17.42 20.22 -7.97
N PHE A 27 16.42 19.39 -8.23
CA PHE A 27 15.04 19.84 -8.28
C PHE A 27 14.40 19.81 -6.89
N LYS A 28 13.67 20.88 -6.61
CA LYS A 28 12.90 21.06 -5.39
C LYS A 28 11.50 21.51 -5.76
N GLY A 29 10.53 20.63 -5.56
CA GLY A 29 9.21 20.87 -6.11
C GLY A 29 8.37 19.61 -6.19
N CYS A 30 7.31 19.69 -6.99
CA CYS A 30 6.34 18.64 -7.15
C CYS A 30 6.22 18.24 -8.63
N ILE A 31 6.12 16.94 -8.89
CA ILE A 31 5.72 16.39 -10.18
C ILE A 31 4.30 15.88 -10.02
N TYR A 32 3.33 16.58 -10.58
CA TYR A 32 1.95 16.09 -10.68
C TYR A 32 1.83 15.17 -11.87
N VAL A 33 1.17 14.04 -11.67
CA VAL A 33 1.00 12.97 -12.68
C VAL A 33 -0.48 12.82 -12.97
N TYR A 34 -0.85 12.80 -14.24
CA TYR A 34 -2.21 12.59 -14.72
C TYR A 34 -2.23 11.50 -15.77
N ARG A 35 -3.27 10.67 -15.77
CA ARG A 35 -3.51 9.68 -16.81
C ARG A 35 -4.98 9.66 -17.19
N GLN A 36 -5.24 9.80 -18.49
CA GLN A 36 -6.59 9.61 -19.01
C GLN A 36 -6.85 8.11 -19.21
N GLU A 37 -7.99 7.65 -18.67
CA GLU A 37 -8.43 6.26 -18.77
C GLU A 37 -9.91 6.24 -19.20
N GLN A 38 -10.42 5.09 -19.62
CA GLN A 38 -11.86 4.89 -19.84
C GLN A 38 -12.57 4.76 -18.48
N GLY A 39 -12.58 5.84 -17.70
CA GLY A 39 -13.03 5.90 -16.30
C GLY A 39 -12.55 7.17 -15.58
N PRO A 40 -12.65 7.25 -14.24
CA PRO A 40 -12.04 8.35 -13.48
C PRO A 40 -10.52 8.32 -13.72
N GLY A 41 -9.98 9.37 -14.33
CA GLY A 41 -8.54 9.44 -14.62
C GLY A 41 -7.68 9.34 -13.36
N SER A 42 -6.50 8.77 -13.51
CA SER A 42 -5.55 8.67 -12.40
C SER A 42 -4.88 10.03 -12.18
N THR A 43 -4.81 10.50 -10.94
CA THR A 43 -4.07 11.74 -10.58
C THR A 43 -3.22 11.52 -9.35
N GLY A 44 -1.96 11.93 -9.40
CA GLY A 44 -1.00 11.76 -8.31
C GLY A 44 0.03 12.86 -8.26
N PHE A 45 0.91 12.80 -7.27
CA PHE A 45 2.00 13.74 -7.11
C PHE A 45 3.22 13.08 -6.50
N ILE A 46 4.41 13.60 -6.81
CA ILE A 46 5.69 13.24 -6.20
C ILE A 46 6.37 14.52 -5.74
N LEU A 47 6.60 14.63 -4.44
CA LEU A 47 7.30 15.74 -3.81
C LEU A 47 8.80 15.42 -3.72
N LEU A 48 9.61 16.35 -4.20
CA LEU A 48 11.06 16.23 -4.31
C LEU A 48 11.75 17.38 -3.60
N ASP A 49 12.84 17.07 -2.91
CA ASP A 49 13.81 18.06 -2.41
C ASP A 49 15.22 17.56 -2.70
N ASN A 50 15.92 18.28 -3.58
CA ASN A 50 17.30 18.01 -3.96
C ASN A 50 17.55 16.54 -4.34
N GLY A 51 16.66 15.98 -5.18
CA GLY A 51 16.76 14.59 -5.64
C GLY A 51 16.25 13.54 -4.66
N THR A 52 15.83 13.94 -3.45
CA THR A 52 15.19 13.05 -2.49
C THR A 52 13.67 13.12 -2.66
N VAL A 53 13.02 11.98 -2.85
CA VAL A 53 11.55 11.92 -2.82
C VAL A 53 11.09 12.01 -1.38
N LEU A 54 10.41 13.10 -1.04
CA LEU A 54 9.90 13.36 0.31
C LEU A 54 8.49 12.82 0.53
N ALA A 55 7.67 12.76 -0.52
CA ALA A 55 6.30 12.28 -0.44
C ALA A 55 5.78 11.84 -1.81
N ALA A 56 4.81 10.94 -1.83
CA ALA A 56 4.07 10.59 -3.03
C ALA A 56 2.63 10.16 -2.72
N ALA A 57 1.71 10.44 -3.64
CA ALA A 57 0.36 9.87 -3.61
C ALA A 57 -0.19 9.69 -5.03
N LEU A 58 -1.09 8.73 -5.19
CA LEU A 58 -1.78 8.46 -6.44
C LEU A 58 -3.23 8.07 -6.15
N SER A 59 -4.17 8.79 -6.73
CA SER A 59 -5.57 8.39 -6.78
C SER A 59 -5.86 7.78 -8.15
N SER A 60 -6.33 6.54 -8.17
CA SER A 60 -6.68 5.81 -9.40
C SER A 60 -7.93 4.97 -9.14
N GLN A 61 -8.94 5.11 -10.01
CA GLN A 61 -10.18 4.30 -9.96
C GLN A 61 -10.88 4.26 -8.57
N GLY A 62 -10.76 5.34 -7.79
CA GLY A 62 -11.37 5.47 -6.45
C GLY A 62 -10.50 4.94 -5.30
N ILE A 63 -9.31 4.40 -5.59
CA ILE A 63 -8.32 3.95 -4.60
C ILE A 63 -7.22 5.01 -4.50
N ARG A 64 -6.80 5.32 -3.27
CA ARG A 64 -5.70 6.25 -3.00
C ARG A 64 -4.50 5.50 -2.43
N LEU A 65 -3.44 5.42 -3.22
CA LEU A 65 -2.12 4.95 -2.81
C LEU A 65 -1.32 6.14 -2.27
N ASN A 66 -0.45 5.88 -1.30
CA ASN A 66 0.46 6.88 -0.73
C ASN A 66 1.89 6.30 -0.67
N GLN A 67 2.86 7.16 -0.39
CA GLN A 67 4.25 6.78 -0.11
C GLN A 67 4.88 5.94 -1.25
N LEU A 68 5.66 4.92 -0.88
CA LEU A 68 6.39 4.09 -1.81
C LEU A 68 5.46 3.32 -2.77
N ASP A 69 4.26 2.92 -2.33
CA ASP A 69 3.29 2.23 -3.18
C ASP A 69 2.79 3.15 -4.30
N ALA A 70 2.49 4.41 -3.95
CA ALA A 70 2.15 5.43 -4.94
C ALA A 70 3.29 5.70 -5.92
N LEU A 71 4.52 5.81 -5.40
CA LEU A 71 5.72 6.04 -6.20
C LEU A 71 5.97 4.88 -7.18
N GLN A 72 5.96 3.64 -6.69
CA GLN A 72 6.14 2.44 -7.51
C GLN A 72 5.04 2.34 -8.58
N ARG A 73 3.79 2.62 -8.22
CA ARG A 73 2.70 2.60 -9.18
C ARG A 73 2.88 3.65 -10.26
N MET A 74 3.22 4.89 -9.89
CA MET A 74 3.46 5.98 -10.84
C MET A 74 4.64 5.69 -11.78
N LEU A 75 5.71 5.06 -11.28
CA LEU A 75 6.84 4.63 -12.09
C LEU A 75 6.47 3.61 -13.17
N ALA A 76 5.46 2.78 -12.91
CA ALA A 76 4.96 1.76 -13.84
C ALA A 76 3.86 2.26 -14.80
N LEU A 77 3.41 3.51 -14.69
CA LEU A 77 2.38 4.05 -15.57
C LEU A 77 2.94 4.44 -16.94
N GLU A 78 2.26 3.99 -17.99
CA GLU A 78 2.49 4.44 -19.37
C GLU A 78 1.43 5.44 -19.82
N GLY A 79 1.80 6.36 -20.71
CA GLY A 79 0.90 7.34 -21.31
C GLY A 79 0.42 8.40 -20.32
N VAL A 80 1.28 8.80 -19.37
CA VAL A 80 0.98 9.88 -18.42
C VAL A 80 1.26 11.25 -19.03
N SER A 81 0.51 12.26 -18.59
CA SER A 81 0.92 13.66 -18.68
C SER A 81 1.33 14.13 -17.30
N SER A 82 2.37 14.96 -17.22
CA SER A 82 2.92 15.46 -15.97
C SER A 82 3.10 16.96 -15.99
N LYS A 83 2.86 17.60 -14.84
CA LYS A 83 3.10 19.03 -14.61
C LYS A 83 4.16 19.16 -13.51
N ILE A 84 5.27 19.83 -13.82
CA ILE A 84 6.39 20.03 -12.91
C ILE A 84 6.33 21.44 -12.34
N VAL A 85 6.36 21.54 -11.03
CA VAL A 85 6.18 22.80 -10.27
C VAL A 85 7.27 22.92 -9.23
N GLU A 86 8.00 24.04 -9.22
CA GLU A 86 8.99 24.36 -8.18
C GLU A 86 8.29 24.86 -6.92
N LEU A 87 8.76 24.43 -5.75
CA LEU A 87 8.19 24.80 -4.45
C LEU A 87 9.26 25.37 -3.51
N SER A 88 8.88 26.38 -2.73
CA SER A 88 9.68 26.90 -1.64
C SER A 88 9.73 25.93 -0.44
N ASP A 89 10.67 26.13 0.49
CA ASP A 89 10.73 25.35 1.73
C ASP A 89 9.42 25.36 2.51
N GLU A 90 8.74 26.51 2.56
CA GLU A 90 7.52 26.67 3.32
C GLU A 90 6.34 25.94 2.66
N GLU A 91 6.29 25.92 1.34
CA GLU A 91 5.30 25.14 0.59
C GLU A 91 5.54 23.63 0.76
N ILE A 92 6.80 23.18 0.69
CA ILE A 92 7.14 21.77 0.95
C ILE A 92 6.72 21.36 2.37
N ARG A 93 7.05 22.17 3.38
CA ARG A 93 6.61 21.91 4.77
C ARG A 93 5.10 21.90 4.90
N THR A 94 4.40 22.81 4.20
CA THR A 94 2.94 22.87 4.22
C THR A 94 2.35 21.62 3.61
N VAL A 95 2.83 21.19 2.44
CA VAL A 95 2.39 19.95 1.78
C VAL A 95 2.59 18.74 2.70
N LEU A 96 3.75 18.61 3.33
CA LEU A 96 4.03 17.51 4.27
C LEU A 96 3.18 17.57 5.54
N ARG A 97 2.90 18.77 6.05
CA ARG A 97 2.04 18.97 7.22
C ARG A 97 0.58 18.64 6.94
N GLU A 98 0.09 18.99 5.76
CA GLU A 98 -1.30 18.78 5.36
C GLU A 98 -1.55 17.37 4.82
N ASN A 99 -0.52 16.69 4.31
CA ASN A 99 -0.60 15.35 3.75
C ASN A 99 0.45 14.40 4.38
N PRO A 100 0.47 14.25 5.71
CA PRO A 100 1.49 13.46 6.40
C PRO A 100 1.49 11.99 6.00
N GLU A 101 0.35 11.46 5.54
CA GLU A 101 0.20 10.09 5.04
C GLU A 101 1.01 9.80 3.78
N THR A 102 1.41 10.85 3.05
CA THR A 102 2.10 10.74 1.76
C THR A 102 3.62 10.70 1.90
N ALA A 103 4.16 11.04 3.06
CA ALA A 103 5.59 11.23 3.30
C ALA A 103 6.40 9.91 3.23
N ILE A 104 7.55 9.94 2.55
CA ILE A 104 8.50 8.84 2.38
C ILE A 104 9.76 9.21 3.17
N ASN A 105 9.85 8.76 4.42
CA ASN A 105 11.02 8.83 5.32
C ASN A 105 11.95 10.06 5.13
N ALA A 106 11.51 11.24 5.61
CA ALA A 106 12.47 12.29 5.95
C ALA A 106 13.27 11.85 7.20
N ALA A 107 14.60 11.87 7.11
CA ALA A 107 15.49 11.39 8.18
C ALA A 107 15.52 12.33 9.42
N PRO A 108 16.18 11.91 10.51
CA PRO A 108 15.60 11.74 11.84
C PRO A 108 15.44 13.06 12.62
N GLU A 109 14.21 13.36 13.07
CA GLU A 109 13.99 14.44 14.02
C GLU A 109 14.14 13.97 15.48
N ALA A 110 14.65 14.88 16.30
CA ALA A 110 15.18 14.76 17.66
C ALA A 110 14.37 13.90 18.67
N PRO A 111 15.05 13.34 19.70
CA PRO A 111 14.41 12.49 20.71
C PRO A 111 13.45 13.32 21.58
N GLY A 112 12.14 13.04 21.48
CA GLY A 112 11.17 13.62 22.41
C GLY A 112 9.71 13.77 21.95
N LYS A 113 9.30 13.29 20.77
CA LYS A 113 7.88 13.31 20.36
C LYS A 113 7.35 11.90 20.02
N PRO A 114 6.04 11.65 20.20
CA PRO A 114 5.44 10.34 19.99
C PRO A 114 5.75 9.86 18.57
N ALA A 115 6.08 8.58 18.42
CA ALA A 115 6.38 7.98 17.11
C ALA A 115 5.28 8.33 16.09
N PRO A 116 5.63 8.66 14.83
CA PRO A 116 4.64 8.94 13.80
C PRO A 116 3.69 7.75 13.66
N ALA A 117 2.39 8.01 13.54
CA ALA A 117 1.33 7.01 13.51
C ALA A 117 1.58 5.89 12.47
N ILE A 118 2.29 6.21 11.38
CA ILE A 118 2.70 5.28 10.31
C ILE A 118 3.80 4.31 10.76
N ALA A 119 4.80 4.77 11.54
CA ALA A 119 5.80 3.87 12.12
C ALA A 119 5.16 2.93 13.15
N LYS A 120 4.12 3.40 13.82
CA LYS A 120 3.32 2.59 14.75
C LYS A 120 2.45 1.56 14.02
N GLU A 121 1.78 1.96 12.93
CA GLU A 121 0.92 1.09 12.12
C GLU A 121 1.73 0.03 11.36
N LYS A 122 2.87 0.42 10.77
CA LYS A 122 3.83 -0.56 10.20
C LYS A 122 4.35 -1.52 11.26
N ALA A 123 4.77 -1.02 12.43
CA ALA A 123 5.21 -1.89 13.52
C ALA A 123 4.08 -2.81 14.02
N GLU A 124 2.84 -2.37 13.96
CA GLU A 124 1.66 -3.17 14.33
C GLU A 124 1.41 -4.29 13.31
N TYR A 125 1.42 -4.01 12.01
CA TYR A 125 1.28 -5.03 10.97
C TYR A 125 2.47 -6.00 10.93
N ASP A 126 3.70 -5.50 11.05
CA ASP A 126 4.90 -6.35 11.18
C ASP A 126 4.78 -7.27 12.41
N HIS A 127 4.29 -6.75 13.54
CA HIS A 127 4.05 -7.53 14.75
C HIS A 127 2.96 -8.59 14.55
N ILE A 128 1.84 -8.24 13.91
CA ILE A 128 0.76 -9.17 13.57
C ILE A 128 1.27 -10.33 12.70
N LEU A 129 2.03 -10.02 11.64
CA LEU A 129 2.55 -11.03 10.73
C LEU A 129 3.60 -11.92 11.42
N THR A 130 4.44 -11.33 12.26
CA THR A 130 5.39 -12.08 13.10
C THR A 130 4.66 -13.02 14.06
N LEU A 131 3.58 -12.56 14.70
CA LEU A 131 2.77 -13.38 15.60
C LEU A 131 2.11 -14.54 14.87
N LEU A 132 1.51 -14.30 13.70
CA LEU A 132 0.88 -15.35 12.89
C LEU A 132 1.90 -16.38 12.39
N THR A 133 3.07 -15.94 11.93
CA THR A 133 4.14 -16.85 11.45
C THR A 133 4.88 -17.56 12.58
N SER A 134 4.78 -17.09 13.83
CA SER A 134 5.26 -17.82 15.00
C SER A 134 4.39 -19.03 15.36
N LEU A 135 3.16 -19.12 14.81
CA LEU A 135 2.28 -20.26 15.06
C LEU A 135 2.86 -21.53 14.42
N PRO A 136 2.91 -22.67 15.14
CA PRO A 136 3.45 -23.91 14.60
C PRO A 136 2.76 -24.32 13.30
N GLY A 137 3.55 -24.53 12.24
CA GLY A 137 3.05 -24.97 10.93
C GLY A 137 2.65 -23.86 9.97
N VAL A 138 2.60 -22.59 10.41
CA VAL A 138 2.48 -21.43 9.51
C VAL A 138 3.84 -21.18 8.85
N THR A 139 3.85 -21.05 7.52
CA THR A 139 5.08 -20.90 6.72
C THR A 139 5.28 -19.48 6.20
N ALA A 140 4.17 -18.76 5.97
CA ALA A 140 4.19 -17.38 5.52
C ALA A 140 2.87 -16.68 5.85
N ALA A 141 2.92 -15.36 6.00
CA ALA A 141 1.75 -14.50 6.05
C ALA A 141 2.02 -13.18 5.31
N ALA A 142 1.00 -12.64 4.65
CA ALA A 142 1.10 -11.37 3.94
C ALA A 142 -0.20 -10.57 4.03
N LEU A 143 -0.09 -9.25 4.06
CA LEU A 143 -1.18 -8.33 3.78
C LEU A 143 -1.10 -7.92 2.31
N VAL A 144 -2.20 -8.07 1.59
CA VAL A 144 -2.30 -7.89 0.15
C VAL A 144 -3.31 -6.79 -0.16
N ALA A 145 -2.92 -5.87 -1.05
CA ALA A 145 -3.78 -4.84 -1.62
C ALA A 145 -3.57 -4.82 -3.14
N ASP A 146 -4.65 -4.78 -3.91
CA ASP A 146 -4.62 -4.66 -5.38
C ASP A 146 -3.66 -5.64 -6.08
N GLY A 147 -3.65 -6.90 -5.60
CA GLY A 147 -2.80 -7.96 -6.16
C GLY A 147 -1.32 -7.84 -5.81
N LEU A 148 -0.93 -6.94 -4.90
CA LEU A 148 0.45 -6.71 -4.46
C LEU A 148 0.62 -6.99 -2.96
N PRO A 149 1.76 -7.57 -2.53
CA PRO A 149 2.07 -7.74 -1.12
C PRO A 149 2.54 -6.40 -0.52
N VAL A 150 1.82 -5.90 0.48
CA VAL A 150 2.12 -4.65 1.21
C VAL A 150 3.00 -4.92 2.42
N PHE A 151 2.66 -5.94 3.20
CA PHE A 151 3.47 -6.44 4.31
C PHE A 151 3.60 -7.95 4.20
N GLN A 152 4.76 -8.50 4.53
CA GLN A 152 5.01 -9.94 4.38
C GLN A 152 6.00 -10.47 5.41
N HIS A 153 5.80 -11.71 5.84
CA HIS A 153 6.72 -12.41 6.72
C HIS A 153 6.74 -13.90 6.41
N GLY A 154 7.90 -14.52 6.55
CA GLY A 154 8.13 -15.94 6.26
C GLY A 154 8.80 -16.16 4.91
N ASN A 155 8.78 -17.41 4.46
CA ASN A 155 9.49 -17.82 3.24
C ASN A 155 8.50 -18.35 2.21
N ALA A 156 8.12 -17.51 1.25
CA ALA A 156 7.23 -17.84 0.15
C ALA A 156 7.41 -16.88 -1.03
N ASP A 157 6.77 -17.21 -2.15
CA ASP A 157 6.64 -16.32 -3.31
C ASP A 157 5.45 -15.38 -3.10
N PHE A 158 5.73 -14.18 -2.62
CA PHE A 158 4.70 -13.23 -2.21
C PHE A 158 4.00 -12.52 -3.37
N GLU A 159 4.65 -12.40 -4.53
CA GLU A 159 4.01 -11.88 -5.74
C GLU A 159 2.92 -12.85 -6.21
N HIS A 160 3.21 -14.15 -6.24
CA HIS A 160 2.23 -15.18 -6.57
C HIS A 160 1.13 -15.30 -5.50
N ILE A 161 1.47 -15.20 -4.21
CA ILE A 161 0.47 -15.18 -3.13
C ILE A 161 -0.50 -14.01 -3.30
N ALA A 162 0.00 -12.83 -3.63
CA ALA A 162 -0.80 -11.63 -3.75
C ALA A 162 -1.79 -11.72 -4.93
N ALA A 163 -1.30 -12.12 -6.11
CA ALA A 163 -2.14 -12.37 -7.28
C ALA A 163 -3.21 -13.44 -7.03
N ALA A 164 -2.81 -14.58 -6.42
CA ALA A 164 -3.75 -15.66 -6.11
C ALA A 164 -4.79 -15.22 -5.06
N THR A 165 -4.39 -14.41 -4.08
CA THR A 165 -5.29 -13.88 -3.06
C THR A 165 -6.36 -12.99 -3.69
N GLU A 166 -5.97 -12.07 -4.59
CA GLU A 166 -6.90 -11.21 -5.31
C GLU A 166 -7.91 -12.03 -6.13
N ASP A 167 -7.43 -13.02 -6.89
CA ASP A 167 -8.28 -13.90 -7.69
C ASP A 167 -9.30 -14.67 -6.84
N VAL A 168 -8.84 -15.25 -5.73
CA VAL A 168 -9.68 -16.02 -4.80
C VAL A 168 -10.70 -15.13 -4.11
N VAL A 169 -10.31 -13.94 -3.65
CA VAL A 169 -11.23 -12.97 -3.03
C VAL A 169 -12.29 -12.52 -4.01
N ARG A 170 -11.90 -12.20 -5.25
CA ARG A 170 -12.82 -11.78 -6.32
C ARG A 170 -13.83 -12.87 -6.64
N ALA A 171 -13.37 -14.10 -6.79
CA ALA A 171 -14.24 -15.25 -7.04
C ALA A 171 -15.15 -15.55 -5.85
N GLY A 172 -14.60 -15.61 -4.64
CA GLY A 172 -15.34 -15.89 -3.40
C GLY A 172 -16.41 -14.85 -3.11
N SER A 173 -16.09 -13.56 -3.27
CA SER A 173 -17.03 -12.45 -3.07
C SER A 173 -18.16 -12.48 -4.11
N ARG A 174 -17.85 -12.83 -5.36
CA ARG A 174 -18.86 -13.01 -6.40
C ARG A 174 -19.81 -14.16 -6.05
N ILE A 175 -19.29 -15.31 -5.62
CA ILE A 175 -20.09 -16.46 -5.18
C ILE A 175 -20.98 -16.09 -3.99
N ALA A 176 -20.41 -15.46 -2.95
CA ALA A 176 -21.16 -15.04 -1.77
C ALA A 176 -22.30 -14.10 -2.11
N ARG A 177 -22.09 -13.18 -3.07
CA ARG A 177 -23.13 -12.28 -3.58
C ARG A 177 -24.21 -13.02 -4.36
N GLU A 178 -23.83 -13.90 -5.28
CA GLU A 178 -24.77 -14.69 -6.10
C GLU A 178 -25.65 -15.61 -5.22
N LEU A 179 -25.08 -16.15 -4.14
CA LEU A 179 -25.78 -16.99 -3.17
C LEU A 179 -26.45 -16.21 -2.03
N GLN A 180 -26.41 -14.87 -2.06
CA GLN A 180 -27.01 -13.99 -1.04
C GLN A 180 -26.53 -14.27 0.40
N MET A 181 -25.25 -14.64 0.55
CA MET A 181 -24.64 -15.03 1.84
C MET A 181 -24.12 -13.84 2.66
N GLY A 182 -24.15 -12.63 2.10
CA GLY A 182 -23.55 -11.44 2.72
C GLY A 182 -22.05 -11.28 2.40
N PRO A 183 -21.32 -10.42 3.14
CA PRO A 183 -19.91 -10.17 2.92
C PRO A 183 -19.05 -11.39 3.29
N THR A 184 -17.90 -11.52 2.64
CA THR A 184 -16.98 -12.64 2.88
C THR A 184 -16.04 -12.30 4.05
N ASP A 185 -16.29 -12.89 5.22
CA ASP A 185 -15.46 -12.69 6.42
C ASP A 185 -14.14 -13.47 6.37
N GLN A 186 -14.13 -14.61 5.69
CA GLN A 186 -12.94 -15.46 5.58
C GLN A 186 -13.11 -16.46 4.42
N ILE A 187 -12.04 -16.72 3.68
CA ILE A 187 -11.92 -17.81 2.72
C ILE A 187 -10.85 -18.78 3.23
N ILE A 188 -11.13 -20.07 3.17
CA ILE A 188 -10.19 -21.12 3.58
C ILE A 188 -10.10 -22.11 2.42
N LEU A 189 -8.88 -22.35 1.94
CA LEU A 189 -8.58 -23.37 0.96
C LEU A 189 -7.68 -24.42 1.61
N GLU A 190 -8.12 -25.67 1.63
CA GLU A 190 -7.37 -26.78 2.20
C GLU A 190 -7.03 -27.81 1.13
N THR A 191 -5.78 -28.24 1.18
CA THR A 191 -5.21 -29.34 0.40
C THR A 191 -4.53 -30.31 1.37
N PRO A 192 -4.17 -31.53 0.95
CA PRO A 192 -3.48 -32.47 1.83
C PRO A 192 -2.21 -31.90 2.49
N ASP A 193 -1.44 -31.11 1.73
CA ASP A 193 -0.13 -30.64 2.16
C ASP A 193 -0.15 -29.22 2.74
N TYR A 194 -1.12 -28.40 2.35
CA TYR A 194 -1.19 -26.99 2.72
C TYR A 194 -2.61 -26.50 2.93
N LYS A 195 -2.74 -25.43 3.71
CA LYS A 195 -3.95 -24.62 3.79
C LYS A 195 -3.60 -23.14 3.66
N THR A 196 -4.50 -22.42 3.01
CA THR A 196 -4.44 -20.96 2.87
C THR A 196 -5.67 -20.35 3.50
N ILE A 197 -5.48 -19.36 4.36
CA ILE A 197 -6.55 -18.62 5.01
C ILE A 197 -6.46 -17.16 4.56
N ILE A 198 -7.55 -16.64 4.00
CA ILE A 198 -7.65 -15.26 3.54
C ILE A 198 -8.75 -14.56 4.33
N ALA A 199 -8.47 -13.39 4.90
CA ALA A 199 -9.44 -12.61 5.66
C ALA A 199 -9.22 -11.10 5.47
N PRO A 200 -10.29 -10.28 5.43
CA PRO A 200 -10.15 -8.84 5.37
C PRO A 200 -9.54 -8.30 6.67
N VAL A 201 -8.53 -7.44 6.58
CA VAL A 201 -7.92 -6.70 7.70
C VAL A 201 -7.77 -5.25 7.25
N SER A 202 -8.49 -4.33 7.90
CA SER A 202 -8.61 -2.94 7.46
C SER A 202 -9.14 -2.84 6.02
N ASP A 203 -8.37 -2.27 5.09
CA ASP A 203 -8.62 -2.15 3.66
C ASP A 203 -7.81 -3.17 2.82
N MET A 204 -7.13 -4.11 3.47
CA MET A 204 -6.31 -5.15 2.84
C MET A 204 -6.88 -6.55 3.08
N PHE A 205 -6.28 -7.54 2.44
CA PHE A 205 -6.51 -8.96 2.73
C PHE A 205 -5.28 -9.58 3.37
N LEU A 206 -5.45 -10.11 4.58
CA LEU A 206 -4.46 -10.99 5.21
C LEU A 206 -4.57 -12.37 4.57
N CYS A 207 -3.44 -12.86 4.05
CA CYS A 207 -3.26 -14.21 3.55
C CYS A 207 -2.26 -14.96 4.45
N VAL A 208 -2.65 -16.12 4.96
CA VAL A 208 -1.81 -16.99 5.80
C VAL A 208 -1.66 -18.34 5.13
N LEU A 209 -0.42 -18.75 4.87
CA LEU A 209 -0.06 -20.06 4.34
C LEU A 209 0.46 -20.95 5.46
N ALA A 210 -0.10 -22.15 5.57
CA ALA A 210 0.27 -23.12 6.60
C ALA A 210 0.26 -24.56 6.06
N LYS A 211 0.95 -25.47 6.76
CA LYS A 211 0.95 -26.90 6.42
C LYS A 211 -0.41 -27.55 6.63
N GLY A 212 -0.68 -28.64 5.93
CA GLY A 212 -1.91 -29.41 5.92
C GLY A 212 -2.36 -29.92 7.29
N ASP A 213 -1.43 -30.18 8.20
CA ASP A 213 -1.67 -30.65 9.57
C ASP A 213 -1.76 -29.52 10.62
N THR A 214 -1.61 -28.26 10.20
CA THR A 214 -1.61 -27.11 11.12
C THR A 214 -2.97 -26.90 11.78
N ASN A 215 -2.97 -26.49 13.06
CA ASN A 215 -4.19 -26.20 13.82
C ASN A 215 -4.94 -24.98 13.27
N LEU A 216 -5.96 -25.24 12.43
CA LEU A 216 -6.81 -24.20 11.83
C LEU A 216 -7.54 -23.35 12.87
N GLY A 217 -8.00 -23.95 13.98
CA GLY A 217 -8.68 -23.23 15.05
C GLY A 217 -7.80 -22.14 15.66
N LEU A 218 -6.53 -22.46 15.91
CA LEU A 218 -5.55 -21.52 16.45
C LEU A 218 -5.24 -20.38 15.47
N ILE A 219 -5.08 -20.69 14.19
CA ILE A 219 -4.88 -19.65 13.15
C ILE A 219 -6.09 -18.71 13.10
N ARG A 220 -7.30 -19.26 13.04
CA ARG A 220 -8.54 -18.47 12.95
C ARG A 220 -8.76 -17.58 14.17
N LEU A 221 -8.42 -18.06 15.36
CA LEU A 221 -8.48 -17.26 16.59
C LEU A 221 -7.56 -16.05 16.50
N ASN A 222 -6.30 -16.25 16.09
CA ASN A 222 -5.34 -15.16 15.97
C ASN A 222 -5.75 -14.16 14.88
N ILE A 223 -6.27 -14.62 13.74
CA ILE A 223 -6.81 -13.74 12.70
C ILE A 223 -7.98 -12.90 13.22
N LYS A 224 -8.92 -13.49 13.97
CA LYS A 224 -10.02 -12.73 14.58
C LYS A 224 -9.54 -11.69 15.57
N ASN A 225 -8.53 -12.02 16.38
CA ASN A 225 -7.93 -11.07 17.31
C ASN A 225 -7.30 -9.89 16.54
N THR A 226 -6.53 -10.17 15.49
CA THR A 226 -5.98 -9.16 14.57
C THR A 226 -7.07 -8.26 14.01
N GLN A 227 -8.14 -8.83 13.43
CA GLN A 227 -9.26 -8.06 12.88
C GLN A 227 -9.92 -7.16 13.93
N THR A 228 -9.99 -7.61 15.19
CA THR A 228 -10.59 -6.84 16.29
C THR A 228 -9.68 -5.69 16.72
N THR A 229 -8.37 -5.93 16.82
CA THR A 229 -7.38 -4.89 17.14
C THR A 229 -7.37 -3.79 16.07
N CYS A 230 -7.35 -4.18 14.79
CA CYS A 230 -7.34 -3.22 13.68
C CYS A 230 -8.68 -2.47 13.50
N LYS A 231 -9.81 -3.05 13.92
CA LYS A 231 -11.12 -2.36 13.91
C LYS A 231 -11.27 -1.32 15.01
N ASN A 232 -10.62 -1.51 16.15
CA ASN A 232 -10.75 -0.64 17.33
C ASN A 232 -9.73 0.52 17.35
N GLY A 233 -8.84 0.60 16.36
CA GLY A 233 -7.85 1.66 16.19
C GLY A 233 -8.31 2.87 15.36
N LYS A 234 -9.59 2.89 14.92
CA LYS A 234 -10.24 4.02 14.24
C LYS A 234 -11.03 4.88 15.21
#